data_AF-A0A7K4CMF3-F1
#
_entry.id   AF-A0A7K4CMF3-F1
#
_cell.length_a   1.000
_cell.length_b   1.000
_cell.length_c   1.000
_cell.angle_alpha   90.00
_cell.angle_beta   90.00
_cell.angle_gamma   90.00
#
_symmetry.space_group_name_H-M   'P 1'
#
loop_
_entity.id
_entity.type
_entity.pdbx_description
1 polymer ?
#
loop_
_entity_poly.entity_id
_entity_poly.type
_entity_poly.pdbx_seq_one_letter_code
_entity_poly.pdbx_strand_id
1 'polypeptide(L)'
;TAKVIKDGKLHTGDLGTVDEDGFVYMTEREKDIIKSSGYRVSPKEIEDCISEIPAVVEVAVIGVPDDLMGEVPKAFISVTSPGATNADDIVAHVKRRLPAFKVPRLVEFLQDIPKNTSNKIDKPALRKMERQKRDGKA
;
A
#
# COMPACT_ATOMS: atom_id res chain seq x y z
N THR A 1 15.17 -17.69 10.31
CA THR A 1 14.84 -17.64 11.76
C THR A 1 15.84 -16.81 12.56
N ALA A 2 17.17 -16.97 12.41
CA ALA A 2 18.14 -16.15 13.15
C ALA A 2 18.08 -14.62 12.88
N LYS A 3 17.60 -14.18 11.71
CA LYS A 3 17.52 -12.76 11.33
C LYS A 3 16.49 -11.91 12.10
N VAL A 4 15.52 -12.54 12.78
CA VAL A 4 14.40 -11.83 13.45
C VAL A 4 14.52 -11.82 14.98
N ILE A 5 15.46 -12.57 15.55
CA ILE A 5 15.75 -12.52 16.99
C ILE A 5 16.92 -11.55 17.19
N LYS A 6 16.68 -10.45 17.90
CA LYS A 6 17.71 -9.47 18.28
C LYS A 6 17.66 -9.27 19.78
N ASP A 7 18.82 -9.31 20.43
CA ASP A 7 18.94 -9.14 21.88
C ASP A 7 17.98 -10.03 22.70
N GLY A 8 17.82 -11.29 22.27
CA GLY A 8 16.92 -12.26 22.90
C GLY A 8 15.42 -12.01 22.68
N LYS A 9 15.04 -11.01 21.86
CA LYS A 9 13.64 -10.65 21.56
C LYS A 9 13.29 -10.99 20.11
N LEU A 10 12.07 -11.49 19.89
CA LEU A 10 11.52 -11.73 18.57
C LEU A 10 10.93 -10.45 17.99
N HIS A 11 11.49 -9.98 16.88
CA HIS A 11 10.95 -8.87 16.09
C HIS A 11 10.04 -9.43 14.99
N THR A 12 8.73 -9.37 15.21
CA THR A 12 7.71 -9.90 14.27
C THR A 12 7.59 -9.08 12.99
N GLY A 13 7.97 -7.78 13.07
CA GLY A 13 7.75 -6.79 12.03
C GLY A 13 6.29 -6.38 11.89
N ASP A 14 5.45 -6.70 12.88
CA ASP A 14 4.11 -6.16 13.04
C ASP A 14 4.18 -4.86 13.84
N LEU A 15 3.45 -3.86 13.38
CA LEU A 15 3.21 -2.61 14.08
C LEU A 15 1.85 -2.69 14.76
N GLY A 16 1.75 -2.10 15.95
CA GLY A 16 0.51 -2.02 16.67
C GLY A 16 0.48 -0.86 17.64
N THR A 17 -0.72 -0.58 18.14
CA THR A 17 -0.98 0.42 19.18
C THR A 17 -1.57 -0.29 20.39
N VAL A 18 -1.41 0.33 21.56
CA VAL A 18 -1.95 -0.17 22.83
C VAL A 18 -2.88 0.90 23.36
N ASP A 19 -4.10 0.54 23.73
CA ASP A 19 -5.04 1.46 24.38
C ASP A 19 -4.80 1.56 25.90
N GLU A 20 -5.60 2.40 26.57
CA GLU A 20 -5.49 2.66 28.01
C GLU A 20 -5.79 1.41 28.86
N ASP A 21 -6.61 0.50 28.33
CA ASP A 21 -6.98 -0.77 28.97
C ASP A 21 -5.96 -1.90 28.72
N GLY A 22 -4.94 -1.63 27.90
CA GLY A 22 -3.85 -2.57 27.59
C GLY A 22 -4.14 -3.52 26.43
N PHE A 23 -5.20 -3.30 25.64
CA PHE A 23 -5.45 -4.08 24.44
C PHE A 23 -4.51 -3.69 23.31
N VAL A 24 -3.98 -4.69 22.61
CA VAL A 24 -3.04 -4.52 21.50
C VAL A 24 -3.79 -4.63 20.17
N TYR A 25 -3.76 -3.56 19.39
CA TYR A 25 -4.33 -3.52 18.04
C TYR A 25 -3.20 -3.62 17.02
N MET A 26 -3.22 -4.68 16.21
CA MET A 26 -2.29 -4.81 15.09
C MET A 26 -2.72 -3.87 13.96
N THR A 27 -1.87 -2.91 13.62
CA THR A 27 -2.20 -1.86 12.65
C THR A 27 -1.57 -2.12 11.30
N GLU A 28 -0.29 -2.53 11.26
CA GLU A 28 0.48 -2.58 10.01
C GLU A 28 1.64 -3.56 10.00
N ARG A 29 2.26 -3.74 8.83
CA ARG A 29 3.57 -4.40 8.69
C ARG A 29 4.66 -3.37 8.49
N GLU A 30 5.74 -3.44 9.29
CA GLU A 30 6.85 -2.49 9.22
C GLU A 30 7.47 -2.41 7.81
N LYS A 31 7.61 -3.57 7.15
CA LYS A 31 8.18 -3.69 5.79
C LYS A 31 7.31 -3.04 4.70
N ASP A 32 6.04 -2.79 4.98
CA ASP A 32 5.09 -2.24 4.02
C ASP A 32 4.96 -0.71 4.16
N ILE A 33 5.52 -0.10 5.21
CA ILE A 33 5.55 1.35 5.39
C ILE A 33 6.33 2.02 4.25
N ILE A 34 5.65 2.97 3.60
CA ILE A 34 6.20 3.75 2.49
C ILE A 34 6.95 4.96 3.07
N LYS A 35 8.17 5.18 2.60
CA LYS A 35 9.04 6.27 3.07
C LYS A 35 9.07 7.39 2.03
N SER A 36 8.13 8.31 2.13
CA SER A 36 7.97 9.40 1.15
C SER A 36 8.30 10.75 1.76
N SER A 37 9.31 11.45 1.26
CA SER A 37 9.69 12.81 1.69
C SER A 37 9.89 12.98 3.21
N GLY A 38 10.46 11.95 3.86
CA GLY A 38 10.64 11.94 5.32
C GLY A 38 9.40 11.51 6.11
N TYR A 39 8.25 11.33 5.47
CA TYR A 39 7.03 10.79 6.10
C TYR A 39 7.02 9.26 6.09
N ARG A 40 6.46 8.68 7.15
CA ARG A 40 6.10 7.26 7.22
C ARG A 40 4.62 7.13 6.83
N VAL A 41 4.39 6.64 5.63
CA VAL A 41 3.06 6.55 5.04
C VAL A 41 2.57 5.11 5.15
N SER A 42 1.46 4.92 5.85
CA SER A 42 0.73 3.65 5.89
C SER A 42 0.02 3.44 4.55
N PRO A 43 0.30 2.35 3.82
CA PRO A 43 -0.51 1.98 2.66
C PRO A 43 -1.94 1.66 3.06
N LYS A 44 -2.18 1.04 4.22
CA LYS A 44 -3.51 0.62 4.65
C LYS A 44 -4.48 1.80 4.77
N GLU A 45 -4.04 2.94 5.30
CA GLU A 45 -4.91 4.12 5.37
C GLU A 45 -5.35 4.61 3.98
N ILE A 46 -4.47 4.48 2.99
CA ILE A 46 -4.77 4.84 1.59
C ILE A 46 -5.70 3.80 0.98
N GLU A 47 -5.45 2.51 1.22
CA GLU A 47 -6.29 1.39 0.78
C GLU A 47 -7.71 1.51 1.34
N ASP A 48 -7.84 1.72 2.65
CA ASP A 48 -9.11 1.88 3.34
C ASP A 48 -9.87 3.09 2.74
N CYS A 49 -9.20 4.23 2.56
CA CYS A 49 -9.81 5.41 1.93
C CYS A 49 -10.26 5.16 0.48
N ILE A 50 -9.48 4.44 -0.34
CA ILE A 50 -9.85 4.14 -1.73
C ILE A 50 -10.99 3.12 -1.78
N SER A 51 -11.03 2.18 -0.83
CA SER A 51 -12.06 1.14 -0.76
C SER A 51 -13.46 1.69 -0.45
N GLU A 52 -13.57 2.92 0.06
CA GLU A 52 -14.84 3.63 0.24
C GLU A 52 -15.52 4.02 -1.10
N ILE A 53 -14.79 3.95 -2.22
CA ILE A 53 -15.33 4.28 -3.54
C ILE A 53 -16.16 3.09 -4.05
N PRO A 54 -17.47 3.24 -4.32
CA PRO A 54 -18.35 2.10 -4.65
C PRO A 54 -17.93 1.28 -5.88
N ALA A 55 -17.21 1.90 -6.82
CA ALA A 55 -16.72 1.24 -8.03
C ALA A 55 -15.46 0.38 -7.81
N VAL A 56 -14.78 0.53 -6.67
CA VAL A 56 -13.55 -0.21 -6.34
C VAL A 56 -13.91 -1.57 -5.74
N VAL A 57 -13.35 -2.64 -6.30
CA VAL A 57 -13.56 -4.02 -5.82
C VAL A 57 -12.41 -4.44 -4.91
N GLU A 58 -11.16 -4.24 -5.36
CA GLU A 58 -9.97 -4.47 -4.56
C GLU A 58 -8.97 -3.33 -4.77
N VAL A 59 -8.19 -3.04 -3.73
CA VAL A 59 -7.12 -2.05 -3.79
C VAL A 59 -5.89 -2.55 -3.06
N ALA A 60 -4.73 -2.29 -3.64
CA ALA A 60 -3.43 -2.53 -3.03
C ALA A 60 -2.52 -1.33 -3.27
N VAL A 61 -1.92 -0.80 -2.21
CA VAL A 61 -0.98 0.30 -2.25
C VAL A 61 0.40 -0.21 -1.86
N ILE A 62 1.39 0.15 -2.67
CA ILE A 62 2.81 -0.11 -2.40
C ILE A 62 3.63 1.17 -2.59
N GLY A 63 4.78 1.23 -1.93
CA GLY A 63 5.80 2.21 -2.24
C GLY A 63 6.53 1.81 -3.50
N VAL A 64 6.68 2.75 -4.43
CA VAL A 64 7.59 2.61 -5.58
C VAL A 64 8.68 3.68 -5.49
N PRO A 65 9.91 3.39 -5.95
CA PRO A 65 11.00 4.36 -5.82
C PRO A 65 10.74 5.63 -6.64
N ASP A 66 11.13 6.76 -6.07
CA ASP A 66 11.06 8.09 -6.67
C ASP A 66 12.35 8.84 -6.38
N ASP A 67 12.95 9.47 -7.40
CA ASP A 67 14.29 10.06 -7.30
C ASP A 67 14.35 11.25 -6.33
N LEU A 68 13.22 11.93 -6.10
CA LEU A 68 13.15 13.10 -5.24
C LEU A 68 12.62 12.76 -3.85
N MET A 69 11.58 11.92 -3.79
CA MET A 69 10.85 11.62 -2.56
C MET A 69 11.30 10.34 -1.86
N GLY A 70 12.24 9.60 -2.46
CA GLY A 70 12.68 8.28 -2.02
C GLY A 70 11.67 7.21 -2.47
N GLU A 71 10.45 7.27 -1.94
CA GLU A 71 9.32 6.47 -2.42
C GLU A 71 8.07 7.34 -2.59
N VAL A 72 7.15 6.88 -3.44
CA VAL A 72 5.80 7.44 -3.55
C VAL A 72 4.74 6.33 -3.52
N PRO A 73 3.53 6.59 -3.01
CA PRO A 73 2.47 5.60 -3.03
C PRO A 73 1.97 5.37 -4.46
N LYS A 74 1.93 4.09 -4.87
CA LYS A 74 1.26 3.62 -6.08
C LYS A 74 0.08 2.72 -5.69
N ALA A 75 -1.10 3.02 -6.21
CA ALA A 75 -2.30 2.23 -6.03
C ALA A 75 -2.56 1.31 -7.24
N PHE A 76 -2.79 0.03 -6.97
CA PHE A 76 -3.34 -0.94 -7.89
C PHE A 76 -4.80 -1.17 -7.53
N ILE A 77 -5.68 -1.08 -8.52
CA ILE A 77 -7.13 -1.06 -8.28
C ILE A 77 -7.82 -2.00 -9.26
N SER A 78 -8.69 -2.86 -8.78
CA SER A 78 -9.69 -3.54 -9.59
C SER A 78 -11.04 -2.87 -9.42
N VAL A 79 -11.82 -2.82 -10.49
CA VAL A 79 -13.09 -2.08 -10.55
C VAL A 79 -14.23 -2.98 -11.02
N THR A 80 -15.45 -2.62 -10.68
CA THR A 80 -16.66 -3.40 -11.00
C THR A 80 -16.89 -3.58 -12.50
N SER A 81 -16.49 -2.58 -13.29
CA SER A 81 -16.52 -2.64 -14.75
C SER A 81 -15.48 -1.68 -15.35
N PRO A 82 -14.98 -1.95 -16.58
CA PRO A 82 -14.05 -1.05 -17.26
C PRO A 82 -14.64 0.37 -17.35
N GLY A 83 -13.90 1.36 -16.86
CA GLY A 83 -14.33 2.76 -16.89
C GLY A 83 -15.31 3.20 -15.80
N ALA A 84 -15.63 2.34 -14.82
CA ALA A 84 -16.50 2.72 -13.68
C ALA A 84 -15.95 3.87 -12.81
N THR A 85 -14.63 4.10 -12.88
CA THR A 85 -13.92 5.23 -12.29
C THR A 85 -12.61 5.45 -13.05
N ASN A 86 -11.90 6.54 -12.77
CA ASN A 86 -10.61 6.87 -13.38
C ASN A 86 -9.59 7.33 -12.31
N ALA A 87 -8.32 7.47 -12.70
CA ALA A 87 -7.24 7.82 -11.78
C ALA A 87 -7.46 9.17 -11.09
N ASP A 88 -8.00 10.17 -11.80
CA ASP A 88 -8.22 11.52 -11.27
C ASP A 88 -9.29 11.50 -10.17
N ASP A 89 -10.35 10.72 -10.34
CA ASP A 89 -11.40 10.54 -9.33
C ASP A 89 -10.87 9.86 -8.07
N ILE A 90 -10.02 8.83 -8.22
CA ILE A 90 -9.35 8.18 -7.09
C ILE A 90 -8.49 9.19 -6.33
N VAL A 91 -7.63 9.92 -7.05
CA VAL A 91 -6.71 10.91 -6.46
C VAL A 91 -7.50 12.01 -5.76
N ALA A 92 -8.55 12.53 -6.40
CA ALA A 92 -9.41 13.55 -5.82
C ALA A 92 -10.14 13.06 -4.57
N HIS A 93 -10.60 11.81 -4.56
CA HIS A 93 -11.25 11.20 -3.40
C HIS A 93 -10.31 11.12 -2.19
N VAL A 94 -9.07 10.65 -2.41
CA VAL A 94 -8.05 10.56 -1.35
C VAL A 94 -7.63 11.94 -0.88
N LYS A 95 -7.39 12.88 -1.80
CA LYS A 95 -6.95 14.25 -1.48
C LYS A 95 -7.95 15.02 -0.61
N ARG A 96 -9.25 14.68 -0.66
CA ARG A 96 -10.27 15.29 0.21
C ARG A 96 -10.28 14.74 1.63
N ARG A 97 -9.70 13.56 1.88
CA ARG A 97 -9.81 12.83 3.15
C ARG A 97 -8.48 12.69 3.87
N LEU A 98 -7.39 12.58 3.13
CA LEU A 98 -6.04 12.35 3.66
C LEU A 98 -5.09 13.50 3.34
N PRO A 99 -4.04 13.71 4.17
CA PRO A 99 -2.98 14.67 3.87
C PRO A 99 -2.31 14.42 2.52
N ALA A 100 -1.79 15.49 1.90
CA ALA A 100 -1.23 15.46 0.55
C ALA A 100 -0.12 14.41 0.34
N PHE A 101 0.70 14.13 1.37
CA PHE A 101 1.78 13.14 1.29
C PHE A 101 1.30 11.67 1.27
N LYS A 102 0.02 11.41 1.58
CA LYS A 102 -0.61 10.09 1.46
C LYS A 102 -1.33 9.88 0.12
N VAL A 103 -1.47 10.93 -0.70
CA VAL A 103 -2.17 10.83 -1.98
C VAL A 103 -1.34 9.99 -2.95
N PRO A 104 -1.90 8.93 -3.56
CA PRO A 104 -1.21 8.16 -4.58
C PRO A 104 -0.72 9.04 -5.72
N ARG A 105 0.55 8.88 -6.09
CA ARG A 105 1.14 9.56 -7.26
C ARG A 105 0.91 8.78 -8.55
N LEU A 106 0.67 7.48 -8.41
CA LEU A 106 0.47 6.55 -9.52
C LEU A 106 -0.74 5.70 -9.22
N VAL A 107 -1.62 5.55 -10.21
CA VAL A 107 -2.77 4.65 -10.15
C VAL A 107 -2.73 3.75 -11.37
N GLU A 108 -2.86 2.45 -11.14
CA GLU A 108 -2.93 1.44 -12.19
C GLU A 108 -4.15 0.56 -11.98
N PHE A 109 -4.96 0.43 -13.03
CA PHE A 109 -6.11 -0.47 -13.01
C PHE A 109 -5.70 -1.86 -13.50
N LEU A 110 -6.02 -2.87 -12.71
CA LEU A 110 -5.83 -4.28 -13.03
C LEU A 110 -7.19 -4.98 -13.05
N GLN A 111 -7.39 -5.89 -14.00
CA GLN A 111 -8.58 -6.73 -14.00
C GLN A 111 -8.60 -7.61 -12.74
N ASP A 112 -7.47 -8.25 -12.44
CA ASP A 112 -7.28 -9.07 -11.25
C ASP A 112 -6.00 -8.63 -10.53
N ILE A 113 -6.12 -8.27 -9.24
CA ILE A 113 -4.95 -8.00 -8.41
C ILE A 113 -4.31 -9.34 -8.03
N PRO A 114 -2.98 -9.52 -8.18
CA PRO A 114 -2.29 -10.75 -7.81
C PRO A 114 -2.60 -11.19 -6.38
N LYS A 115 -2.95 -12.48 -6.22
CA LYS A 115 -3.24 -13.10 -4.92
C LYS A 115 -2.27 -14.23 -4.64
N ASN A 116 -1.99 -14.45 -3.36
CA ASN A 116 -1.20 -15.58 -2.88
C ASN A 116 -2.07 -16.85 -2.78
N THR A 117 -1.46 -17.97 -2.38
CA THR A 117 -2.14 -19.27 -2.23
C THR A 117 -3.25 -19.27 -1.18
N SER A 118 -3.30 -18.28 -0.29
CA SER A 118 -4.38 -18.07 0.69
C SER A 118 -5.43 -17.06 0.22
N ASN A 119 -5.44 -16.72 -1.07
CA ASN A 119 -6.36 -15.76 -1.70
C ASN A 119 -6.26 -14.32 -1.14
N LYS A 120 -5.13 -13.96 -0.51
CA LYS A 120 -4.85 -12.59 -0.06
C LYS A 120 -4.02 -11.87 -1.12
N ILE A 121 -4.18 -10.55 -1.21
CA ILE A 121 -3.37 -9.69 -2.08
C ILE A 121 -1.87 -9.95 -1.86
N ASP A 122 -1.15 -10.22 -2.96
CA ASP A 122 0.28 -10.48 -2.98
C ASP A 122 1.06 -9.20 -3.32
N LYS A 123 1.24 -8.32 -2.33
CA LYS A 123 2.03 -7.10 -2.48
C LYS A 123 3.50 -7.37 -2.91
N PRO A 124 4.16 -8.47 -2.50
CA PRO A 124 5.46 -8.87 -3.09
C PRO A 124 5.41 -9.10 -4.61
N ALA A 125 4.37 -9.76 -5.12
CA ALA A 125 4.19 -9.94 -6.56
C ALA A 125 4.02 -8.59 -7.29
N LEU A 126 3.22 -7.68 -6.73
CA LEU A 126 3.06 -6.31 -7.27
C LEU A 126 4.39 -5.55 -7.33
N ARG A 127 5.20 -5.60 -6.27
CA ARG A 127 6.54 -4.98 -6.26
C ARG A 127 7.46 -5.58 -7.32
N LYS A 128 7.38 -6.90 -7.54
CA LYS A 128 8.15 -7.58 -8.59
C LYS A 128 7.71 -7.11 -9.98
N MET A 129 6.40 -6.99 -10.23
CA MET A 129 5.88 -6.47 -11.50
C MET A 129 6.39 -5.05 -11.77
N GLU A 130 6.39 -4.17 -10.78
CA GLU A 130 6.90 -2.80 -10.94
C GLU A 130 8.40 -2.76 -11.21
N ARG A 131 9.17 -3.58 -10.51
CA ARG A 131 10.61 -3.70 -10.76
C ARG A 131 10.88 -4.16 -12.19
N GLN A 132 10.16 -5.18 -12.67
CA GLN A 132 10.30 -5.70 -14.04
C GLN A 132 9.94 -4.66 -15.11
N LYS A 133 8.86 -3.89 -14.90
CA LYS A 133 8.48 -2.79 -15.81
C LYS A 133 9.55 -1.71 -15.90
N ARG A 134 10.26 -1.46 -14.80
CA ARG A 134 11.34 -0.46 -14.77
C ARG A 134 12.60 -0.99 -15.45
N ASP A 135 12.98 -2.22 -15.16
CA ASP A 135 14.17 -2.85 -15.74
C ASP A 135 14.01 -3.10 -17.25
N GLY A 136 12.79 -3.35 -17.74
CA GLY A 136 12.50 -3.50 -19.18
C GLY A 136 12.30 -2.18 -19.95
N LYS A 137 12.29 -1.04 -19.25
CA LYS A 137 12.30 0.31 -19.87
C LYS A 137 13.70 0.92 -19.97
N ALA A 138 14.71 0.27 -19.39
CA ALA A 138 16.11 0.70 -19.40
C ALA A 138 16.88 0.11 -20.59
#